data_AF-B3KUZ4-F1
#
_entry.id   AF-B3KUZ4-F1
#
_cell.length_a   1.000
_cell.length_b   1.000
_cell.length_c   1.000
_cell.angle_alpha   90.00
_cell.angle_beta   90.00
_cell.angle_gamma   90.00
#
_symmetry.space_group_name_H-M   'P 1'
#
loop_
_entity.id
_entity.type
_entity.pdbx_description
1 polymer ?
#
loop_
_entity_poly.entity_id
_entity_poly.type
_entity_poly.pdbx_seq_one_letter_code
_entity_poly.pdbx_strand_id
1 'polypeptide(L)'
;MRNKASKRKTPVMKKTLNPHYNHTFVYNGVRLEDLQHMCLELTVWDREPLASNDFLGGVRLGVGTGISNGEVVDWMDSTGEEVSLWQKMRQYPGSWAEGTLQLRSSMAKQKLGL
;
A
#
# COMPACT_ATOMS: atom_id res chain seq x y z
N MET A 1 7.25 10.41 -8.11
CA MET A 1 8.55 9.76 -8.38
C MET A 1 8.57 8.42 -7.63
N ARG A 2 8.52 7.26 -8.31
CA ARG A 2 8.73 5.95 -7.66
C ARG A 2 10.22 5.81 -7.35
N ASN A 3 10.64 6.26 -6.17
CA ASN A 3 12.02 6.10 -5.73
C ASN A 3 12.24 4.66 -5.26
N LYS A 4 13.13 3.89 -5.91
CA LYS A 4 13.48 2.53 -5.48
C LYS A 4 13.94 2.48 -4.01
N ALA A 5 14.46 3.58 -3.47
CA ALA A 5 14.91 3.70 -2.08
C ALA A 5 13.77 3.67 -1.04
N SER A 6 12.51 3.90 -1.41
CA SER A 6 11.38 3.81 -0.46
C SER A 6 10.84 2.38 -0.31
N LYS A 7 11.25 1.44 -1.16
CA LYS A 7 10.77 0.06 -1.09
C LYS A 7 11.43 -0.68 0.07
N ARG A 8 10.61 -1.23 0.95
CA ARG A 8 11.02 -2.12 2.04
C ARG A 8 10.31 -3.45 1.88
N LYS A 9 10.87 -4.52 2.46
CA LYS A 9 10.33 -5.88 2.39
C LYS A 9 10.47 -6.56 3.74
N THR A 10 9.54 -7.43 4.07
CA THR A 10 9.64 -8.34 5.21
C THR A 10 10.56 -9.52 4.89
N PRO A 11 11.00 -10.29 5.90
CA PRO A 11 11.48 -11.64 5.69
C PRO A 11 10.41 -12.53 5.06
N VAL A 12 10.84 -13.52 4.29
CA VAL A 12 9.93 -14.51 3.68
C VAL A 12 9.46 -15.50 4.74
N MET A 13 8.14 -15.63 4.91
CA MET A 13 7.54 -16.70 5.71
C MET A 13 7.29 -17.91 4.81
N LYS A 14 7.94 -19.03 5.14
CA LYS A 14 7.91 -20.24 4.30
C LYS A 14 6.72 -21.13 4.67
N LYS A 15 6.15 -21.79 3.66
CA LYS A 15 5.18 -22.89 3.82
C LYS A 15 3.94 -22.52 4.63
N THR A 16 3.38 -21.33 4.42
CA THR A 16 2.13 -20.90 5.07
C THR A 16 1.29 -20.04 4.13
N LEU A 17 -0.03 -20.24 4.17
CA LEU A 17 -1.02 -19.38 3.51
C LEU A 17 -1.55 -18.27 4.44
N ASN A 18 -1.19 -18.33 5.74
CA ASN A 18 -1.59 -17.37 6.76
C ASN A 18 -0.35 -16.81 7.45
N PRO A 19 0.48 -16.01 6.74
CA PRO A 19 1.70 -15.46 7.31
C PRO A 19 1.41 -14.38 8.36
N HIS A 20 2.05 -14.50 9.54
CA HIS A 20 2.11 -13.46 10.56
C HIS A 20 3.48 -12.79 10.53
N TYR A 21 3.61 -11.70 9.79
CA TYR A 21 4.91 -11.04 9.60
C TYR A 21 5.41 -10.30 10.85
N ASN A 22 4.50 -9.71 11.64
CA ASN A 22 4.80 -8.88 12.81
C ASN A 22 6.00 -7.94 12.58
N HIS A 23 6.03 -7.29 11.42
CA HIS A 23 7.18 -6.52 10.95
C HIS A 23 6.83 -5.04 10.86
N THR A 24 7.67 -4.19 11.44
CA THR A 24 7.49 -2.73 11.42
C THR A 24 8.39 -2.09 10.37
N PHE A 25 7.77 -1.40 9.40
CA PHE A 25 8.49 -0.52 8.49
C PHE A 25 8.54 0.91 9.06
N VAL A 26 9.72 1.52 9.04
CA VAL A 26 9.92 2.89 9.51
C VAL A 26 10.31 3.79 8.34
N TYR A 27 9.56 4.88 8.12
CA TYR A 27 9.85 5.89 7.11
C TYR A 27 10.17 7.21 7.79
N ASN A 28 11.44 7.62 7.75
CA ASN A 28 11.91 8.86 8.36
C ASN A 28 11.64 10.07 7.46
N GLY A 29 11.44 11.24 8.06
CA GLY A 29 11.30 12.51 7.34
C GLY A 29 9.95 12.71 6.65
N VAL A 30 8.95 11.88 6.97
CA VAL A 30 7.57 12.08 6.49
C VAL A 30 6.84 13.02 7.45
N ARG A 31 6.37 14.18 6.97
CA ARG A 31 5.57 15.10 7.77
C ARG A 31 4.08 14.81 7.59
N LEU A 32 3.27 15.23 8.56
CA LEU A 32 1.81 15.04 8.52
C LEU A 32 1.16 15.68 7.27
N GLU A 33 1.65 16.85 6.86
CA GLU A 33 1.21 17.54 5.63
C GLU A 33 1.53 16.75 4.35
N ASP A 34 2.61 15.97 4.33
CA ASP A 34 3.00 15.20 3.15
C ASP A 34 2.03 14.02 2.91
N LEU A 35 1.38 13.52 3.97
CA LEU A 35 0.47 12.36 3.89
C LEU A 35 -0.77 12.58 3.01
N GLN A 36 -1.12 13.83 2.69
CA GLN A 36 -2.21 14.13 1.77
C GLN A 36 -1.81 13.91 0.29
N HIS A 37 -0.51 13.86 0.01
CA HIS A 37 0.05 13.68 -1.32
C HIS A 37 0.79 12.34 -1.48
N MET A 38 0.71 11.48 -0.46
CA MET A 38 1.37 10.18 -0.44
C MET A 38 0.38 9.03 -0.58
N CYS A 39 0.89 7.91 -1.05
CA CYS A 39 0.21 6.63 -1.08
C CYS A 39 1.19 5.53 -0.67
N LEU A 40 0.77 4.70 0.27
CA LEU A 40 1.50 3.50 0.67
C LEU A 40 0.93 2.31 -0.09
N GLU A 41 1.75 1.73 -0.97
CA GLU A 41 1.43 0.48 -1.68
C GLU A 41 2.00 -0.71 -0.92
N LEU A 42 1.14 -1.60 -0.44
CA LEU A 42 1.52 -2.86 0.20
C LEU A 42 1.15 -4.02 -0.74
N THR A 43 2.10 -4.91 -1.00
CA THR A 43 1.89 -6.04 -1.92
C THR A 43 2.42 -7.33 -1.31
N VAL A 44 1.65 -8.40 -1.50
CA VAL A 44 1.96 -9.75 -1.08
C VAL A 44 2.41 -10.54 -2.32
N TRP A 45 3.52 -11.25 -2.16
CA TRP A 45 4.13 -12.02 -3.22
C TRP A 45 4.49 -13.41 -2.71
N ASP A 46 4.29 -14.43 -3.55
CA ASP A 46 4.88 -15.73 -3.33
C ASP A 46 6.33 -15.73 -3.84
N ARG A 47 7.26 -16.24 -3.03
CA ARG A 47 8.69 -16.23 -3.35
C ARG A 47 9.09 -17.61 -3.86
N GLU A 48 9.26 -17.69 -5.18
CA GLU A 48 9.78 -18.88 -5.84
C GLU A 48 11.31 -18.86 -5.96
N PRO A 49 12.06 -19.81 -5.36
CA PRO A 49 13.53 -19.77 -5.38
C PRO A 49 14.15 -19.81 -6.78
N LEU A 50 13.50 -20.50 -7.72
CA LEU A 50 14.01 -20.79 -9.08
C LEU A 50 13.16 -20.19 -10.20
N ALA A 51 12.10 -19.45 -9.88
CA ALA A 51 11.20 -18.83 -10.85
C ALA A 51 10.90 -17.37 -10.50
N SER A 52 10.10 -16.71 -11.33
CA SER A 52 9.54 -15.40 -11.00
C SER A 52 8.60 -15.52 -9.80
N ASN A 53 8.59 -14.50 -8.95
CA ASN A 53 7.65 -14.41 -7.85
C ASN A 53 6.23 -14.18 -8.36
N ASP A 54 5.25 -14.85 -7.77
CA ASP A 54 3.85 -14.64 -8.09
C ASP A 54 3.27 -13.52 -7.25
N PHE A 55 2.49 -12.64 -7.89
CA PHE A 55 1.75 -11.61 -7.20
C PHE A 55 0.47 -12.21 -6.60
N LEU A 56 0.31 -12.10 -5.29
CA LEU A 56 -0.87 -12.64 -4.58
C LEU A 56 -1.93 -11.58 -4.31
N GLY A 57 -1.54 -10.31 -4.26
CA GLY A 57 -2.46 -9.21 -4.07
C GLY A 57 -1.82 -7.99 -3.43
N GLY A 58 -2.56 -6.90 -3.33
CA GLY A 58 -2.06 -5.69 -2.69
C GLY A 58 -3.14 -4.68 -2.34
N VAL A 59 -2.75 -3.63 -1.65
CA VAL A 59 -3.61 -2.51 -1.26
C VAL A 59 -2.85 -1.21 -1.45
N ARG A 60 -3.60 -0.12 -1.62
CA ARG A 60 -3.05 1.24 -1.64
C ARG A 60 -3.71 2.08 -0.57
N LEU A 61 -2.94 2.57 0.38
CA LEU A 61 -3.40 3.44 1.45
C LEU A 61 -3.03 4.88 1.14
N GLY A 62 -4.04 5.69 0.86
CA GLY A 62 -3.89 7.07 0.44
C GLY A 62 -5.24 7.79 0.48
N VAL A 63 -5.27 9.05 0.09
CA VAL A 63 -6.49 9.86 0.08
C VAL A 63 -7.45 9.55 -1.08
N GLY A 64 -7.03 8.76 -2.07
CA GLY A 64 -7.91 8.29 -3.15
C GLY A 64 -8.34 9.36 -4.15
N THR A 65 -7.60 10.47 -4.29
CA THR A 65 -7.99 11.61 -5.15
C THR A 65 -7.87 11.32 -6.65
N GLY A 66 -7.12 10.30 -7.05
CA GLY A 66 -6.73 10.05 -8.44
C GLY A 66 -5.88 11.17 -9.05
N ILE A 67 -5.46 12.17 -8.27
CA ILE A 67 -4.83 13.40 -8.76
C ILE A 67 -3.62 13.75 -7.90
N SER A 68 -2.47 13.99 -8.55
CA SER A 68 -1.24 14.48 -7.94
C SER A 68 -0.71 15.67 -8.75
N ASN A 69 -0.43 16.80 -8.10
CA ASN A 69 0.06 18.02 -8.76
C ASN A 69 -0.80 18.49 -9.96
N GLY A 70 -2.12 18.28 -9.88
CA GLY A 70 -3.06 18.64 -10.94
C GLY A 70 -3.18 17.62 -12.07
N GLU A 71 -2.37 16.55 -12.06
CA GLU A 71 -2.41 15.49 -13.07
C GLU A 71 -3.13 14.24 -12.57
N VAL A 72 -3.89 13.59 -13.46
CA VAL A 72 -4.53 12.30 -13.18
C VAL A 72 -3.45 11.22 -13.07
N VAL A 73 -3.42 10.52 -11.94
CA VAL A 73 -2.45 9.48 -11.65
C VAL A 73 -3.12 8.18 -11.24
N ASP A 74 -2.48 7.06 -11.57
CA ASP A 74 -3.02 5.72 -11.32
C ASP A 74 -2.76 5.20 -9.89
N TRP A 75 -1.86 5.83 -9.14
CA TRP A 75 -1.42 5.38 -7.83
C TRP A 75 -2.16 6.04 -6.65
N MET A 76 -2.97 7.06 -6.91
CA MET A 76 -3.85 7.69 -5.91
C MET A 76 -5.29 7.16 -6.02
N ASP A 77 -5.44 5.87 -6.28
CA ASP A 77 -6.71 5.20 -6.58
C ASP A 77 -7.26 4.41 -5.39
N SER A 78 -6.86 4.73 -4.15
CA SER A 78 -7.42 4.16 -2.93
C SER A 78 -8.94 4.35 -2.88
N THR A 79 -9.70 3.35 -2.45
CA THR A 79 -11.15 3.46 -2.30
C THR A 79 -11.65 2.79 -1.02
N GLY A 80 -12.88 3.11 -0.60
CA GLY A 80 -13.56 2.45 0.51
C GLY A 80 -12.71 2.37 1.79
N GLU A 81 -12.54 1.16 2.31
CA GLU A 81 -11.81 0.89 3.56
C GLU A 81 -10.34 1.33 3.53
N GLU A 82 -9.69 1.34 2.36
CA GLU A 82 -8.31 1.81 2.24
C GLU A 82 -8.20 3.30 2.58
N VAL A 83 -9.16 4.11 2.10
CA VAL A 83 -9.23 5.55 2.39
C VAL A 83 -9.58 5.75 3.86
N SER A 84 -10.56 5.00 4.38
CA SER A 84 -10.96 5.08 5.79
C SER A 84 -9.79 4.80 6.74
N LEU A 85 -8.99 3.76 6.45
CA LEU A 85 -7.83 3.43 7.28
C LEU A 85 -6.74 4.50 7.20
N TRP A 86 -6.45 5.02 6.01
CA TRP A 86 -5.49 6.12 5.83
C TRP A 86 -5.92 7.39 6.55
N GLN A 87 -7.20 7.75 6.49
CA GLN A 87 -7.76 8.90 7.19
C GLN A 87 -7.69 8.74 8.70
N LYS A 88 -8.05 7.56 9.23
CA LYS A 88 -7.94 7.26 10.66
C LYS A 88 -6.50 7.44 11.16
N MET A 89 -5.51 6.92 10.42
CA MET A 89 -4.09 7.08 10.75
C MET A 89 -3.67 8.56 10.80
N ARG A 90 -4.13 9.37 9.84
CA ARG A 90 -3.81 10.81 9.78
C ARG A 90 -4.49 11.63 10.89
N GLN A 91 -5.71 11.26 11.27
CA GLN A 91 -6.51 12.00 12.25
C GLN A 91 -5.96 11.86 13.68
N TYR A 92 -5.31 10.75 13.99
CA TYR A 92 -4.79 10.45 15.33
C TYR A 92 -3.27 10.21 15.32
N PRO A 93 -2.45 11.26 15.11
CA PRO A 93 -0.99 11.13 15.17
C PRO A 93 -0.52 10.50 16.49
N GLY A 94 0.43 9.57 16.41
CA GLY A 94 0.95 8.84 17.58
C GLY A 94 0.14 7.60 17.98
N SER A 95 -1.03 7.38 17.37
CA SER A 95 -1.87 6.20 17.59
C SER A 95 -1.81 5.24 16.41
N TRP A 96 -1.90 3.94 16.68
CA TRP A 96 -2.00 2.91 15.64
C TRP A 96 -3.39 2.93 14.99
N ALA A 97 -3.43 2.89 13.66
CA ALA A 97 -4.64 2.65 12.90
C ALA A 97 -4.67 1.18 12.45
N GLU A 98 -5.47 0.39 13.15
CA GLU A 98 -5.68 -1.03 12.84
C GLU A 98 -6.92 -1.22 11.95
N GLY A 99 -6.83 -2.19 11.03
CA GLY A 99 -7.92 -2.57 10.14
C GLY A 99 -7.57 -3.82 9.33
N THR A 100 -8.62 -4.46 8.79
CA THR A 100 -8.51 -5.59 7.85
C THR A 100 -8.89 -5.07 6.47
N LEU A 101 -8.10 -5.39 5.45
CA LEU A 101 -8.33 -4.93 4.08
C LEU A 101 -8.34 -6.12 3.14
N GLN A 102 -9.28 -6.11 2.19
CA GLN A 102 -9.28 -7.05 1.08
C GLN A 102 -8.16 -6.72 0.10
N LEU A 103 -7.40 -7.73 -0.29
CA LEU A 103 -6.35 -7.55 -1.29
C LEU A 103 -6.97 -7.38 -2.68
N ARG A 104 -6.50 -6.38 -3.41
CA ARG A 104 -6.74 -6.24 -4.84
C ARG A 104 -6.01 -7.35 -5.58
N SER A 105 -6.68 -7.97 -6.55
CA SER A 105 -6.07 -8.97 -7.44
C SER A 105 -5.09 -8.37 -8.45
N SER A 106 -5.08 -7.05 -8.62
CA SER A 106 -4.12 -6.32 -9.45
C SER A 106 -3.91 -4.89 -8.92
N MET A 107 -2.68 -4.39 -9.07
CA MET A 107 -2.34 -2.98 -8.80
C MET A 107 -2.25 -2.14 -10.08
N ALA A 108 -2.61 -2.72 -11.23
CA ALA A 108 -2.65 -2.02 -12.50
C ALA A 108 -3.86 -1.09 -12.57
N LYS A 109 -3.79 -0.07 -13.44
CA LYS A 109 -4.87 0.87 -13.70
C LYS A 109 -6.17 0.11 -14.00
N GLN A 110 -7.21 0.36 -13.21
CA GLN A 110 -8.54 -0.08 -13.59
C GLN A 110 -8.90 0.61 -14.91
N LYS A 111 -9.03 -0.16 -15.99
CA LYS A 111 -9.76 0.32 -17.15
C LYS A 111 -11.21 0.43 -16.69
N LEU A 112 -11.70 1.65 -16.52
CA LEU A 112 -13.13 1.90 -16.43
C LEU A 112 -13.74 1.22 -17.66
N GLY A 113 -14.52 0.16 -17.44
CA GLY A 113 -15.39 -0.36 -18.48
C GLY A 113 -16.33 0.76 -18.89
N LEU A 114 -16.43 0.99 -20.20
CA LEU A 114 -17.59 1.67 -20.77
C LEU A 114 -18.85 0.85 -20.46
#